data_AF-R4KCY7-F1
#
_entry.id   AF-R4KCY7-F1
#
_cell.length_a   1.000
_cell.length_b   1.000
_cell.length_c   1.000
_cell.angle_alpha   90.00
_cell.angle_beta   90.00
_cell.angle_gamma   90.00
#
_symmetry.space_group_name_H-M   'P 1'
#
loop_
_entity.id
_entity.type
_entity.pdbx_description
1 polymer ?
#
loop_
_entity_poly.entity_id
_entity_poly.type
_entity_poly.pdbx_seq_one_letter_code
_entity_poly.pdbx_strand_id
1 'polypeptide(L)'
;MRSKSKIFREYIISSLAVSMLIIFWVFCIDAFFYGLWRNFKVIGSIVIYASVICLVQILIRLLLDNRPVISILAEYVVVVLLFFAFGIKFNWYFKGMEWFVFIYTIPVYAVGYLLRLVGVRKDADYINKKLAERKNREKHES
;
A
#
# COMPACT_ATOMS: atom_id res chain seq x y z
N MET A 1 -4.66 12.75 -23.95
CA MET A 1 -5.04 11.33 -23.78
C MET A 1 -4.34 10.74 -22.55
N ARG A 2 -5.05 10.35 -21.49
CA ARG A 2 -4.47 9.59 -20.37
C ARG A 2 -3.96 8.25 -20.92
N SER A 3 -2.69 7.90 -20.66
CA SER A 3 -2.13 6.60 -21.05
C SER A 3 -2.98 5.45 -20.48
N LYS A 4 -3.33 4.45 -21.30
CA LYS A 4 -4.20 3.29 -20.92
C LYS A 4 -3.82 2.66 -19.58
N SER A 5 -2.53 2.59 -19.26
CA SER A 5 -2.05 2.03 -17.98
C SER A 5 -2.35 2.90 -16.75
N LYS A 6 -2.56 4.23 -16.89
CA LYS A 6 -2.96 5.11 -15.77
C LYS A 6 -4.41 4.86 -15.37
N ILE A 7 -5.28 4.73 -16.38
CA ILE A 7 -6.69 4.38 -16.19
C ILE A 7 -6.80 3.01 -15.55
N PHE A 8 -6.02 2.03 -16.03
CA PHE A 8 -6.00 0.68 -15.47
C PHE A 8 -5.55 0.65 -14.00
N ARG A 9 -4.51 1.40 -13.62
CA ARG A 9 -4.05 1.50 -12.23
C ARG A 9 -5.09 2.16 -11.31
N GLU A 10 -5.65 3.29 -11.73
CA GLU A 10 -6.71 3.99 -10.99
C GLU A 10 -7.92 3.06 -10.80
N TYR A 11 -8.29 2.31 -11.83
CA TYR A 11 -9.38 1.35 -11.78
C TYR A 11 -9.09 0.19 -10.82
N ILE A 12 -7.88 -0.37 -10.83
CA ILE A 12 -7.47 -1.42 -9.88
C ILE A 12 -7.51 -0.91 -8.45
N ILE A 13 -6.93 0.26 -8.17
CA ILE A 13 -6.87 0.83 -6.82
C ILE A 13 -8.29 1.15 -6.32
N SER A 14 -9.11 1.79 -7.15
CA SER A 14 -10.51 2.08 -6.80
C SER A 14 -11.33 0.81 -6.62
N SER A 15 -11.14 -0.20 -7.47
CA SER A 15 -11.82 -1.49 -7.34
C SER A 15 -11.43 -2.20 -6.05
N LEU A 16 -10.14 -2.27 -5.71
CA LEU A 16 -9.65 -2.84 -4.45
C LEU A 16 -10.19 -2.09 -3.23
N ALA A 17 -10.18 -0.76 -3.28
CA ALA A 17 -10.71 0.07 -2.19
C ALA A 17 -12.22 -0.16 -1.98
N VAL A 18 -12.99 -0.18 -3.06
CA VAL A 18 -14.44 -0.46 -3.02
C VAL A 18 -14.71 -1.87 -2.52
N SER A 19 -13.98 -2.88 -3.00
CA SER A 19 -14.11 -4.26 -2.51
C SER A 19 -13.78 -4.37 -1.02
N MET A 20 -12.75 -3.69 -0.54
CA MET A 20 -12.40 -3.67 0.88
C MET A 20 -13.50 -3.01 1.73
N LEU A 21 -14.12 -1.95 1.22
CA LEU A 21 -15.24 -1.25 1.87
C LEU A 21 -16.51 -2.11 1.93
N ILE A 22 -16.80 -2.85 0.85
CA ILE A 22 -17.93 -3.80 0.80
C ILE A 22 -17.72 -4.92 1.81
N ILE A 23 -16.53 -5.54 1.82
CA ILE A 23 -16.19 -6.59 2.78
C ILE A 23 -16.35 -6.05 4.21
N PHE A 24 -15.80 -4.86 4.49
CA PHE A 24 -15.93 -4.24 5.80
C PHE A 24 -17.40 -4.06 6.22
N TRP A 25 -18.26 -3.54 5.34
CA TRP A 25 -19.68 -3.33 5.64
C TRP A 25 -20.46 -4.62 5.84
N VAL A 26 -20.23 -5.64 5.01
CA VAL A 26 -20.88 -6.96 5.16
C VAL A 26 -20.57 -7.53 6.54
N PHE A 27 -19.32 -7.44 6.99
CA PHE A 27 -18.94 -7.93 8.30
C PHE A 27 -19.42 -7.05 9.47
N CYS A 28 -19.56 -5.73 9.28
CA CYS A 28 -20.25 -4.86 10.25
C CYS A 28 -21.70 -5.28 10.46
N ILE A 29 -22.41 -5.56 9.35
CA ILE A 29 -23.80 -6.00 9.36
C ILE A 29 -23.90 -7.38 10.02
N ASP A 30 -23.04 -8.33 9.65
CA ASP A 30 -23.05 -9.67 10.23
C ASP A 30 -22.75 -9.67 11.74
N ALA A 31 -21.84 -8.80 12.19
CA ALA A 31 -21.53 -8.63 13.60
C ALA A 31 -22.73 -8.07 14.40
N PHE A 32 -23.46 -7.13 13.81
CA PHE A 32 -24.61 -6.49 14.44
C PHE A 32 -25.85 -7.40 14.48
N PHE A 33 -26.13 -8.11 13.39
CA PHE A 33 -27.34 -8.95 13.28
C PHE A 33 -27.17 -10.37 13.83
N TYR A 34 -26.01 -11.00 13.65
CA TYR A 34 -25.78 -12.39 14.07
C TYR A 34 -24.94 -12.52 15.36
N GLY A 35 -24.56 -11.40 15.98
CA GLY A 35 -23.74 -11.40 17.20
C GLY A 35 -22.34 -11.97 17.00
N LEU A 36 -21.84 -12.02 15.76
CA LEU A 36 -20.54 -12.59 15.37
C LEU A 36 -19.36 -11.65 15.69
N TRP A 37 -19.34 -11.07 16.90
CA TRP A 37 -18.33 -10.12 17.37
C TRP A 37 -16.89 -10.65 17.31
N ARG A 38 -16.71 -11.97 17.36
CA ARG A 38 -15.38 -12.61 17.24
C ARG A 38 -14.76 -12.40 15.86
N ASN A 39 -15.57 -12.48 14.79
CA ASN A 39 -15.12 -12.26 13.41
C ASN A 39 -14.87 -10.76 13.15
N PHE A 40 -15.71 -9.90 13.72
CA PHE A 40 -15.53 -8.46 13.69
C PHE A 40 -14.19 -8.01 14.31
N LYS A 41 -13.78 -8.63 15.43
CA LYS A 41 -12.51 -8.34 16.09
C LYS A 41 -11.30 -8.58 15.18
N VAL A 42 -11.33 -9.66 14.38
CA VAL A 42 -10.27 -9.97 13.42
C VAL A 42 -10.21 -8.91 12.32
N ILE A 43 -11.34 -8.53 11.75
CA ILE A 43 -11.39 -7.56 10.66
C ILE A 43 -11.01 -6.16 11.15
N GLY A 44 -11.51 -5.76 12.32
CA GLY A 44 -11.10 -4.52 12.97
C GLY A 44 -9.59 -4.48 13.21
N SER A 45 -8.98 -5.60 13.61
CA SER A 45 -7.53 -5.68 13.78
C SER A 45 -6.76 -5.50 12.47
N ILE A 46 -7.27 -6.04 11.35
CA ILE A 46 -6.69 -5.87 10.02
C ILE A 46 -6.81 -4.42 9.55
N VAL A 47 -7.95 -3.77 9.79
CA VAL A 47 -8.16 -2.35 9.43
C VAL A 47 -7.21 -1.45 10.21
N ILE A 48 -7.12 -1.63 11.54
CA ILE A 48 -6.19 -0.86 12.38
C ILE A 48 -4.75 -1.09 11.92
N TYR A 49 -4.37 -2.34 11.64
CA TYR A 49 -3.06 -2.68 11.12
C TYR A 49 -2.75 -1.95 9.79
N ALA A 50 -3.70 -1.98 8.84
CA ALA A 50 -3.55 -1.29 7.55
C ALA A 50 -3.40 0.24 7.73
N SER A 51 -4.17 0.85 8.63
CA SER A 51 -4.04 2.27 8.96
C SER A 51 -2.67 2.61 9.53
N VAL A 52 -2.15 1.80 10.46
CA VAL A 52 -0.82 1.99 11.06
C VAL A 52 0.29 1.87 10.01
N ILE A 53 0.24 0.86 9.14
CA ILE A 53 1.21 0.74 8.04
C ILE A 53 1.20 1.99 7.17
N CYS A 54 0.03 2.48 6.77
CA CYS A 54 -0.08 3.66 5.93
C CYS A 54 0.59 4.89 6.58
N LEU A 55 0.35 5.11 7.88
CA LEU A 55 0.97 6.20 8.62
C LEU A 55 2.49 6.06 8.68
N VAL A 56 2.98 4.87 8.99
CA VAL A 56 4.41 4.56 9.03
C VAL A 56 5.06 4.76 7.66
N GLN A 57 4.38 4.35 6.59
CA GLN A 57 4.89 4.48 5.24
C GLN A 57 5.00 5.95 4.82
N ILE A 58 4.03 6.80 5.23
CA ILE A 58 4.11 8.25 5.05
C ILE A 58 5.29 8.82 5.84
N LEU A 59 5.46 8.41 7.09
CA LEU A 59 6.54 8.87 7.97
C LEU A 59 7.93 8.51 7.41
N ILE A 60 8.12 7.27 6.94
CA ILE A 60 9.39 6.82 6.35
C ILE A 60 9.70 7.59 5.08
N ARG A 61 8.71 7.87 4.22
CA ARG A 61 8.92 8.72 3.05
C ARG A 61 9.31 10.13 3.43
N LEU A 62 8.68 10.71 4.44
CA LEU A 62 9.00 12.06 4.92
C LEU A 62 10.43 12.16 5.47
N LEU A 63 10.89 11.13 6.18
CA LEU A 63 12.20 11.13 6.85
C LEU A 63 13.36 10.69 5.93
N LEU A 64 13.11 9.80 4.96
CA LEU A 64 14.14 9.19 4.10
C LEU A 64 14.03 9.58 2.61
N ASP A 65 13.40 10.71 2.30
CA ASP A 65 13.14 11.17 0.92
C ASP A 65 14.42 11.20 0.05
N ASN A 66 15.56 11.55 0.65
CA ASN A 66 16.85 11.65 -0.04
C ASN A 66 17.57 10.31 -0.29
N ARG A 67 17.08 9.18 0.24
CA ARG A 67 17.74 7.86 0.09
C ARG A 67 16.74 6.76 -0.28
N PRO A 68 16.36 6.63 -1.56
CA PRO A 68 15.27 5.75 -1.98
C PRO A 68 15.50 4.27 -1.66
N VAL A 69 16.73 3.76 -1.80
CA VAL A 69 17.05 2.36 -1.49
C VAL A 69 16.91 2.06 0.00
N ILE A 70 17.39 2.96 0.86
CA ILE A 70 17.30 2.80 2.32
C ILE A 70 15.85 2.95 2.78
N SER A 71 15.10 3.87 2.17
CA SER A 71 13.66 4.05 2.41
C SER A 71 12.88 2.76 2.14
N ILE A 72 13.13 2.08 1.01
CA ILE A 72 12.46 0.82 0.67
C ILE A 72 12.81 -0.29 1.68
N LEU A 73 14.09 -0.42 2.03
CA LEU A 73 14.53 -1.45 2.96
C LEU A 73 13.99 -1.21 4.37
N ALA A 74 13.98 0.04 4.83
CA ALA A 74 13.36 0.44 6.08
C ALA A 74 11.84 0.19 6.08
N GLU A 75 11.13 0.55 5.00
CA GLU A 75 9.70 0.24 4.85
C GLU A 75 9.44 -1.25 4.97
N TYR A 76 10.21 -2.10 4.28
CA TYR A 76 10.04 -3.55 4.36
C TYR A 76 10.26 -4.07 5.79
N VAL A 77 11.37 -3.70 6.44
CA VAL A 77 11.68 -4.13 7.81
C VAL A 77 10.58 -3.73 8.78
N VAL A 78 10.09 -2.49 8.71
CA VAL A 78 9.05 -2.00 9.61
C VAL A 78 7.71 -2.70 9.35
N VAL A 79 7.33 -2.92 8.08
CA VAL A 79 6.12 -3.67 7.74
C VAL A 79 6.18 -5.09 8.30
N VAL A 80 7.31 -5.78 8.16
CA VAL A 80 7.50 -7.14 8.67
C VAL A 80 7.39 -7.17 10.19
N LEU A 81 8.07 -6.25 10.89
CA LEU A 81 8.02 -6.16 12.35
C LEU A 81 6.62 -5.84 12.86
N LEU A 82 5.89 -4.93 12.20
CA LEU A 82 4.52 -4.62 12.54
C LEU A 82 3.60 -5.81 12.29
N PHE A 83 3.75 -6.53 11.18
CA PHE A 83 2.95 -7.72 10.90
C PHE A 83 3.17 -8.76 11.99
N PHE A 84 4.44 -9.02 12.35
CA PHE A 84 4.81 -9.94 13.42
C PHE A 84 4.21 -9.53 14.78
N ALA A 85 4.37 -8.27 15.17
CA ALA A 85 3.84 -7.75 16.44
C ALA A 85 2.31 -7.80 16.51
N PHE A 86 1.62 -7.44 15.43
CA PHE A 86 0.16 -7.53 15.35
C PHE A 86 -0.31 -8.97 15.34
N GLY A 87 0.32 -9.85 14.56
CA GLY A 87 -0.09 -11.23 14.47
C GLY A 87 0.12 -12.00 15.78
N ILE A 88 1.12 -11.65 16.59
CA ILE A 88 1.23 -12.16 17.97
C ILE A 88 0.09 -11.61 18.84
N LYS A 89 -0.11 -10.29 18.84
CA LYS A 89 -1.13 -9.63 19.69
C LYS A 89 -2.55 -10.11 19.40
N PHE A 90 -2.85 -10.42 18.15
CA PHE A 90 -4.17 -10.85 17.69
C PHE A 90 -4.28 -12.37 17.44
N ASN A 91 -3.24 -13.16 17.77
CA ASN A 91 -3.17 -14.61 17.54
C ASN A 91 -3.49 -15.01 16.09
N TRP A 92 -2.90 -14.31 15.12
CA TRP A 92 -3.05 -14.63 13.70
C TRP A 92 -2.25 -15.87 13.27
N TYR A 93 -1.27 -16.30 14.08
CA TYR A 93 -0.39 -17.41 13.77
C TYR A 93 -0.70 -18.63 14.62
N PHE A 94 -0.49 -19.81 14.04
CA PHE A 94 -0.35 -21.04 14.83
C PHE A 94 0.95 -20.99 15.62
N LYS A 95 0.91 -21.43 16.89
CA LYS A 95 2.08 -21.44 17.77
C LYS A 95 3.25 -22.17 17.11
N GLY A 96 4.42 -21.53 17.08
CA GLY A 96 5.65 -22.08 16.51
C GLY A 96 5.83 -21.81 15.00
N MET A 97 4.82 -21.25 14.33
CA MET A 97 4.88 -20.88 12.90
C MET A 97 4.99 -19.37 12.66
N GLU A 98 5.25 -18.57 13.71
CA GLU A 98 5.31 -17.11 13.63
C GLU A 98 6.42 -16.64 12.68
N TRP A 99 7.49 -17.42 12.52
CA TRP A 99 8.62 -17.13 11.62
C TRP A 99 8.24 -17.19 10.13
N PHE A 100 7.15 -17.83 9.75
CA PHE A 100 6.73 -17.84 8.34
C PHE A 100 6.27 -16.47 7.83
N VAL A 101 6.01 -15.52 8.73
CA VAL A 101 5.73 -14.11 8.40
C VAL A 101 6.76 -13.51 7.47
N PHE A 102 8.05 -13.80 7.69
CA PHE A 102 9.13 -13.29 6.86
C PHE A 102 9.00 -13.75 5.40
N ILE A 103 8.45 -14.95 5.18
CA ILE A 103 8.28 -15.53 3.84
C ILE A 103 6.99 -15.00 3.20
N TYR A 104 5.87 -14.98 3.93
CA TYR A 104 4.57 -14.55 3.39
C TYR A 104 4.51 -13.06 3.02
N THR A 105 5.32 -12.23 3.67
CA THR A 105 5.36 -10.79 3.41
C THR A 105 6.11 -10.44 2.12
N ILE A 106 7.04 -11.29 1.65
CA ILE A 106 7.84 -11.06 0.44
C ILE A 106 6.97 -10.89 -0.82
N PRO A 107 6.06 -11.82 -1.19
CA PRO A 107 5.27 -11.68 -2.41
C PRO A 107 4.33 -10.47 -2.35
N VAL A 108 3.75 -10.18 -1.18
CA VAL A 108 2.89 -9.00 -0.98
C VAL A 108 3.68 -7.71 -1.19
N TYR A 109 4.88 -7.64 -0.61
CA TYR A 109 5.73 -6.47 -0.74
C TYR A 109 6.28 -6.31 -2.15
N ALA A 110 6.65 -7.41 -2.83
CA ALA A 110 7.10 -7.40 -4.22
C ALA A 110 6.01 -6.85 -5.16
N VAL A 111 4.77 -7.31 -5.02
CA VAL A 111 3.63 -6.78 -5.80
C VAL A 111 3.39 -5.30 -5.51
N GLY A 112 3.42 -4.90 -4.23
CA GLY A 112 3.27 -3.51 -3.82
C GLY A 112 4.36 -2.60 -4.41
N TYR A 113 5.61 -3.08 -4.40
CA TYR A 113 6.75 -2.36 -4.96
C TYR A 113 6.65 -2.21 -6.49
N LEU A 114 6.27 -3.27 -7.21
CA LEU A 114 6.05 -3.22 -8.66
C LEU A 114 4.97 -2.18 -9.03
N LEU A 115 3.86 -2.15 -8.31
CA LEU A 115 2.80 -1.15 -8.52
C LEU A 115 3.31 0.28 -8.30
N ARG A 116 4.19 0.47 -7.31
CA ARG A 116 4.82 1.77 -7.00
C ARG A 116 5.80 2.20 -8.09
N LEU A 117 6.62 1.29 -8.59
CA LEU A 117 7.66 1.54 -9.61
C LEU A 117 7.06 1.93 -10.96
N VAL A 118 5.97 1.25 -11.35
CA VAL A 118 5.16 1.62 -12.52
C VAL A 118 4.57 3.03 -12.37
N GLY A 119 4.25 3.44 -11.14
CA GLY A 119 3.79 4.80 -10.85
C GLY A 119 4.90 5.84 -11.01
N VAL A 120 6.05 5.64 -10.38
CA VAL A 120 7.17 6.59 -10.37
C VAL A 120 7.74 6.84 -11.77
N ARG A 121 7.91 5.79 -12.60
CA ARG A 121 8.39 5.95 -14.00
C ARG A 121 7.51 6.91 -14.80
N LYS A 122 6.19 6.85 -14.60
CA LYS A 122 5.25 7.69 -15.35
C LYS A 122 5.19 9.12 -14.86
N ASP A 123 5.37 9.36 -13.57
CA ASP A 123 5.43 10.72 -13.03
C ASP A 123 6.71 11.42 -13.53
N ALA A 124 7.83 10.69 -13.62
CA ALA A 124 9.06 11.16 -14.26
C ALA A 124 8.86 11.46 -15.77
N ASP A 125 8.19 10.57 -16.52
CA ASP A 125 7.87 10.81 -17.94
C ASP A 125 6.96 12.04 -18.13
N TYR A 126 6.01 12.24 -17.22
CA TYR A 126 5.11 13.41 -17.26
C TYR A 126 5.88 14.72 -16.99
N ILE A 127 6.78 14.72 -16.01
CA ILE A 127 7.65 15.86 -15.71
C ILE A 127 8.57 16.16 -16.90
N ASN A 128 9.23 15.15 -17.46
CA ASN A 128 10.11 15.29 -18.62
C ASN A 128 9.36 15.83 -19.84
N LYS A 129 8.15 15.35 -20.10
CA LYS A 129 7.31 15.87 -21.18
C LYS A 129 6.96 17.34 -21.00
N LYS A 130 6.61 17.73 -19.77
CA LYS A 130 6.24 19.12 -19.44
C LYS A 130 7.45 20.07 -19.50
N LEU A 131 8.65 19.59 -19.14
CA LEU A 131 9.90 20.33 -19.31
C LEU A 131 10.28 20.49 -20.79
N ALA A 132 10.10 19.46 -21.61
CA ALA A 132 10.34 19.53 -23.05
C ALA A 132 9.37 20.50 -23.76
N GLU A 133 8.09 20.52 -23.37
CA GLU A 133 7.09 21.46 -23.89
C GLU A 133 7.43 22.93 -23.55
N ARG A 134 7.97 23.19 -22.35
CA ARG A 134 8.46 24.53 -21.96
C ARG A 134 9.68 24.95 -22.76
N LYS A 135 10.66 24.05 -22.89
CA LYS A 135 11.90 24.31 -23.67
C LYS A 135 11.61 24.59 -25.15
N ASN A 136 10.61 23.93 -25.74
CA ASN A 136 10.23 24.16 -27.13
C ASN A 136 9.44 25.47 -27.33
N ARG A 137 8.72 25.97 -26.31
CA ARG A 137 8.10 27.31 -26.38
C ARG A 137 9.14 28.42 -26.35
N GLU A 138 10.11 28.34 -25.44
CA GLU A 138 11.20 29.32 -25.35
C GLU A 138 12.04 29.40 -26.63
N LYS A 139 12.17 28.29 -27.36
CA LYS A 139 12.92 28.23 -28.63
C LYS A 139 12.14 28.72 -29.86
N HIS A 140 10.84 28.94 -29.74
CA HIS A 140 9.99 29.51 -30.81
C HIS A 140 9.70 31.00 -30.63
N GLU A 141 10.02 31.56 -29.46
CA GLU A 141 9.91 32.99 -29.16
C GLU A 141 11.26 33.73 -29.28
N SER A 142 12.35 33.03 -29.62
CA SER A 142 13.68 33.56 -29.97
C SER A 142 13.91 33.51 -31.48
#